data_AF-A0A454VZM7-F1
#
_entry.id   AF-A0A454VZM7-F1
#
_cell.length_a   1.000
_cell.length_b   1.000
_cell.length_c   1.000
_cell.angle_alpha   90.00
_cell.angle_beta   90.00
_cell.angle_gamma   90.00
#
_symmetry.space_group_name_H-M   'P 1'
#
loop_
_entity.id
_entity.type
_entity.pdbx_description
1 polymer ?
#
loop_
_entity_poly.entity_id
_entity_poly.type
_entity_poly.pdbx_seq_one_letter_code
_entity_poly.pdbx_strand_id
1 'polypeptide(L)'
;MDSAVLEARGMEYEVGLRFRPDGPAILGVWSKPETAEQVFMEWLGLYGRDGTVLTLNATTGSAVTSVKSWTYAGGLQVTGAA
;
A
#
# COMPACT_ATOMS: atom_id res chain seq x y z
N MET A 1 25.46 -15.76 4.55
CA MET A 1 24.73 -14.53 4.89
C MET A 1 23.92 -14.17 3.66
N ASP A 2 22.62 -14.44 3.69
CA ASP A 2 21.72 -14.31 2.54
C ASP A 2 21.54 -12.85 2.12
N SER A 3 21.84 -12.56 0.86
CA SER A 3 21.68 -11.24 0.24
C SER A 3 20.24 -10.72 0.35
N ALA A 4 19.25 -11.62 0.39
CA ALA A 4 17.84 -11.29 0.60
C ALA A 4 17.57 -10.61 1.95
N VAL A 5 18.35 -10.93 2.99
CA VAL A 5 18.22 -10.32 4.32
C VAL A 5 18.84 -8.92 4.34
N LEU A 6 19.85 -8.65 3.51
CA LEU A 6 20.46 -7.32 3.41
C LEU A 6 19.60 -6.36 2.58
N GLU A 7 18.97 -6.85 1.51
CA GLU A 7 18.03 -6.06 0.70
C GLU A 7 16.80 -5.64 1.51
N ALA A 8 16.29 -6.53 2.36
CA ALA A 8 15.18 -6.23 3.28
C ALA A 8 15.51 -5.18 4.35
N ARG A 9 16.80 -4.90 4.64
CA ARG A 9 17.18 -3.88 5.63
C ARG A 9 17.07 -2.43 5.11
N GLY A 10 16.86 -2.24 3.80
CA GLY A 10 16.67 -0.93 3.18
C GLY A 10 15.38 -0.81 2.39
N MET A 11 14.46 -1.77 2.52
CA MET A 11 13.18 -1.78 1.83
C MET A 11 12.09 -1.30 2.78
N GLU A 12 11.48 -0.17 2.43
CA GLU A 12 10.39 0.46 3.16
C GLU A 12 9.14 0.38 2.31
N TYR A 13 8.04 -0.06 2.92
CA TYR A 13 6.76 -0.16 2.25
C TYR A 13 5.92 1.03 2.66
N GLU A 14 5.76 1.98 1.74
CA GLU A 14 4.85 3.10 1.93
C GLU A 14 3.46 2.71 1.45
N VAL A 15 2.46 2.97 2.28
CA VAL A 15 1.06 2.84 1.85
C VAL A 15 0.38 4.19 1.92
N GLY A 16 -0.37 4.50 0.87
CA GLY A 16 -1.23 5.67 0.78
C GLY A 16 -2.69 5.27 0.66
N LEU A 17 -3.52 5.75 1.58
CA LEU A 17 -4.98 5.63 1.51
C LEU A 17 -5.62 6.98 1.20
N ARG A 18 -6.40 7.03 0.12
CA ARG A 18 -7.20 8.20 -0.28
C ARG A 18 -8.68 7.84 -0.31
N PHE A 19 -9.47 8.52 0.50
CA PHE A 19 -10.93 8.33 0.54
C PHE A 19 -11.70 9.06 -0.57
N ARG A 20 -11.01 9.88 -1.36
CA ARG A 20 -11.50 10.56 -2.55
C ARG A 20 -10.32 10.65 -3.54
N PRO A 21 -10.54 10.56 -4.86
CA PRO A 21 -9.46 10.59 -5.86
C PRO A 21 -8.48 11.76 -5.68
N ASP A 22 -9.00 12.96 -5.43
CA ASP A 22 -8.21 14.19 -5.24
C ASP A 22 -8.12 14.63 -3.77
N GLY A 23 -8.45 13.71 -2.85
CA GLY A 23 -8.46 13.98 -1.41
C GLY A 23 -7.09 13.85 -0.76
N PRO A 24 -6.98 14.27 0.53
CA PRO A 24 -5.79 14.01 1.32
C PRO A 24 -5.53 12.50 1.41
N ALA A 25 -4.25 12.14 1.32
CA ALA A 25 -3.79 10.78 1.54
C ALA A 25 -3.34 10.62 3.00
N ILE A 26 -3.75 9.52 3.63
CA ILE A 26 -3.09 9.04 4.84
C ILE A 26 -1.93 8.17 4.39
N LEU A 27 -0.72 8.53 4.84
CA LEU A 27 0.50 7.82 4.52
C LEU A 27 0.99 7.07 5.76
N GLY A 28 1.61 5.92 5.54
CA GLY A 28 2.44 5.29 6.56
C GLY A 28 3.54 4.46 5.91
N VAL A 29 4.56 4.13 6.72
CA VAL A 29 5.73 3.39 6.27
C VAL A 29 5.93 2.18 7.18
N TRP A 30 6.14 1.01 6.57
CA TRP A 30 6.34 -0.26 7.27
C TRP A 30 7.57 -0.97 6.75
N SER A 31 8.24 -1.72 7.62
CA SER A 31 9.35 -2.60 7.21
C SER A 31 8.88 -3.95 6.66
N LYS A 32 7.57 -4.25 6.70
CA LYS A 32 6.99 -5.52 6.24
C LYS A 32 5.74 -5.27 5.40
N PRO A 33 5.66 -5.82 4.17
CA PRO A 33 4.53 -5.58 3.28
C PRO A 33 3.25 -6.25 3.79
N GLU A 34 3.35 -7.40 4.46
CA GLU A 34 2.18 -8.14 4.94
C GLU A 34 1.46 -7.38 6.05
N THR A 35 2.22 -6.76 6.95
CA THR A 35 1.66 -5.92 8.01
C THR A 35 0.99 -4.69 7.43
N ALA A 36 1.60 -4.06 6.43
CA ALA A 36 1.02 -2.92 5.74
C ALA A 36 -0.30 -3.32 5.05
N GLU A 37 -0.30 -4.41 4.28
CA GLU A 37 -1.49 -4.91 3.58
C GLU A 37 -2.64 -5.25 4.56
N GLN A 38 -2.36 -5.93 5.68
CA GLN A 38 -3.38 -6.28 6.67
C GLN A 38 -4.06 -5.05 7.28
N VAL A 39 -3.28 -4.06 7.75
CA VAL A 39 -3.83 -2.86 8.40
C VAL A 39 -4.72 -2.08 7.43
N PHE A 40 -4.31 -1.93 6.16
CA PHE A 40 -5.12 -1.17 5.23
C PHE A 40 -6.32 -1.92 4.67
N MET A 41 -6.26 -3.24 4.54
CA MET A 41 -7.46 -4.01 4.22
C MET A 41 -8.51 -3.88 5.34
N GLU A 42 -8.09 -3.88 6.61
CA GLU A 42 -8.98 -3.61 7.74
C GLU A 42 -9.59 -2.21 7.62
N TRP A 43 -8.78 -1.18 7.37
CA TRP A 43 -9.26 0.19 7.24
C TRP A 43 -10.19 0.40 6.04
N LEU A 44 -9.90 -0.25 4.91
CA LEU A 44 -10.75 -0.20 3.72
C LEU A 44 -12.07 -0.93 3.96
N GLY A 45 -12.08 -1.99 4.75
CA GLY A 45 -13.32 -2.64 5.19
C GLY A 45 -14.15 -1.77 6.13
N LEU A 46 -13.51 -1.05 7.06
CA LEU A 46 -14.19 -0.21 8.05
C LEU A 46 -14.65 1.15 7.51
N TYR A 47 -13.84 1.76 6.65
CA TYR A 47 -13.99 3.15 6.23
C TYR A 47 -14.09 3.33 4.71
N GLY A 48 -13.95 2.24 3.94
CA GLY A 48 -14.04 2.26 2.50
C GLY A 48 -15.42 2.70 2.03
N ARG A 49 -15.41 3.53 1.00
CA ARG A 49 -16.59 4.00 0.27
C ARG A 49 -16.26 4.09 -1.21
N ASP A 50 -17.28 4.19 -2.04
CA ASP A 50 -17.08 4.34 -3.48
C ASP A 50 -16.10 5.48 -3.79
N GLY A 51 -15.08 5.16 -4.59
CA GLY A 51 -13.99 6.08 -4.95
C GLY A 51 -12.82 6.11 -3.95
N THR A 52 -12.82 5.23 -2.94
CA THR A 52 -11.64 5.03 -2.08
C THR A 52 -10.57 4.27 -2.85
N VAL A 53 -9.35 4.79 -2.83
CA VAL A 53 -8.18 4.20 -3.48
C VAL A 53 -7.11 3.97 -2.42
N LEU A 54 -6.53 2.78 -2.44
CA LEU A 54 -5.40 2.38 -1.61
C LEU A 54 -4.24 2.00 -2.53
N THR A 55 -3.03 2.46 -2.21
CA THR A 55 -1.82 2.13 -2.97
C THR A 55 -0.71 1.69 -2.05
N LEU A 56 -0.11 0.53 -2.32
CA LEU A 56 1.09 0.03 -1.67
C LEU A 56 2.27 0.23 -2.62
N ASN A 57 3.23 1.04 -2.20
CA ASN A 57 4.49 1.25 -2.86
C ASN A 57 5.61 0.61 -2.05
N ALA A 58 6.55 -0.02 -2.73
CA ALA A 58 7.82 -0.43 -2.15
C ALA A 58 8.87 0.61 -2.52
N THR A 59 9.60 1.06 -1.52
CA THR A 59 10.73 1.97 -1.66
C THR A 59 12.00 1.20 -1.32
N THR A 60 12.94 1.15 -2.25
CA THR A 60 14.28 0.60 -2.01
C THR A 60 15.30 1.68 -2.31
N GLY A 61 15.92 2.22 -1.26
CA GLY A 61 16.77 3.41 -1.38
C GLY A 61 15.96 4.62 -1.86
N SER A 62 16.21 5.09 -3.10
CA SER A 62 15.49 6.22 -3.71
C SER A 62 14.45 5.80 -4.77
N ALA A 63 14.38 4.51 -5.10
CA ALA A 63 13.46 4.00 -6.10
C ALA A 63 12.13 3.63 -5.45
N VAL A 64 11.03 4.17 -5.98
CA VAL A 64 9.66 3.86 -5.56
C VAL A 64 8.98 3.04 -6.66
N THR A 65 8.48 1.87 -6.31
CA THR A 65 7.76 0.97 -7.21
C THR A 65 6.38 0.69 -6.64
N SER A 66 5.32 0.93 -7.41
CA SER A 66 3.98 0.50 -7.01
C SER A 66 3.89 -1.02 -7.04
N VAL A 67 3.49 -1.60 -5.91
CA VAL A 67 3.38 -3.06 -5.74
C VAL A 67 1.94 -3.50 -5.96
N LYS A 68 0.99 -2.79 -5.35
CA LYS A 68 -0.45 -3.10 -5.44
C LYS A 68 -1.27 -1.82 -5.36
N SER A 69 -2.42 -1.83 -6.00
CA SER A 69 -3.46 -0.82 -5.84
C SER A 69 -4.80 -1.49 -5.60
N TRP A 70 -5.64 -0.86 -4.80
CA TRP A 70 -7.00 -1.32 -4.55
C TRP A 70 -7.96 -0.16 -4.74
N THR A 71 -9.11 -0.47 -5.32
CA THR A 71 -10.22 0.49 -5.45
C THR A 71 -11.45 -0.10 -4.79
N TYR A 72 -12.16 0.74 -4.04
CA TYR A 72 -13.49 0.42 -3.53
C TYR A 72 -14.52 0.97 -4.52
N ALA A 73 -15.09 0.10 -5.35
CA ALA A 73 -16.15 0.42 -6.31
C ALA A 73 -17.19 -0.70 -6.27
N GLY A 74 -18.24 -0.53 -5.47
CA GLY A 74 -19.20 -1.59 -5.17
C GLY A 74 -18.61 -2.80 -4.43
N GLY A 75 -17.41 -2.68 -3.88
CA GLY A 75 -16.63 -3.74 -3.22
C GLY A 75 -15.12 -3.59 -3.44
N LEU A 76 -14.33 -4.44 -2.77
CA LEU A 76 -12.86 -4.44 -2.88
C LEU A 76 -12.41 -5.03 -4.22
N GLN A 77 -11.82 -4.20 -5.08
CA GLN A 77 -11.17 -4.63 -6.31
C GLN A 77 -9.65 -4.51 -6.15
N VAL A 78 -8.93 -5.61 -6.37
CA VAL A 78 -7.45 -5.64 -6.34
C VAL A 78 -6.93 -5.46 -7.76
N THR A 79 -6.06 -4.49 -7.97
CA THR A 79 -5.29 -4.34 -9.21
C THR A 79 -3.82 -4.55 -8.86
N GLY A 80 -3.25 -5.65 -9.35
CA GLY A 80 -1.80 -5.86 -9.26
C GLY A 80 -1.05 -4.85 -10.13
N ALA A 81 0.15 -4.45 -9.72
CA ALA A 81 1.04 -3.69 -10.58
C ALA A 81 1.34 -4.47 -11.86
N ALA A 82 1.31 -3.77 -13.01
CA ALA A 82 1.69 -4.30 -14.32
C ALA A 82 3.19 -4.57 -14.41
#